data_AF-A0A2M8DSE0-F1
#
_entry.id   AF-A0A2M8DSE0-F1
#
_cell.length_a   1.000
_cell.length_b   1.000
_cell.length_c   1.000
_cell.angle_alpha   90.00
_cell.angle_beta   90.00
_cell.angle_gamma   90.00
#
_symmetry.space_group_name_H-M   'P 1'
#
loop_
_entity.id
_entity.type
_entity.pdbx_description
1 polymer ?
#
loop_
_entity_poly.entity_id
_entity_poly.type
_entity_poly.pdbx_seq_one_letter_code
_entity_poly.pdbx_strand_id
1 'polypeptide(L)'
;MDKQSVKKRIDKLTKQIDDLCYKYYVLDAPEVDDSVYDSLIQELRELEVQYPDLKSSHSPVDRIGGEPLDRFIKVEHQTRQWSMQDAFTLAEVKEWQEKLQRLLDKEKITKKLDYLVELKIDGLKIVLTYEKGVLVQGATRGDGKIGENVTAQLKTIQSIPLVLKKPLNIIVIGEAWLNKKYLVKINKDRIRQGQEPFANSRNAAAGSIRQLDPKVTAQRRLDSYIYGIDLLDNQAIKTQ
;
A
#
# COMPACT_ATOMS: atom_id res chain seq x y z
N MET A 1 -10.32 -10.26 33.93
CA MET A 1 -9.59 -11.23 33.09
C MET A 1 -8.14 -11.23 33.53
N ASP A 2 -7.45 -12.37 33.53
CA ASP A 2 -6.00 -12.38 33.76
C ASP A 2 -5.26 -11.74 32.55
N LYS A 3 -4.04 -11.22 32.75
CA LYS A 3 -3.30 -10.49 31.70
C LYS A 3 -3.04 -11.38 30.45
N GLN A 4 -2.95 -12.69 30.63
CA GLN A 4 -2.70 -13.64 29.56
C GLN A 4 -3.93 -13.90 28.68
N SER A 5 -5.13 -13.98 29.28
CA SER A 5 -6.40 -14.09 28.57
C SER A 5 -6.74 -12.80 27.83
N VAL A 6 -6.42 -11.64 28.42
CA VAL A 6 -6.54 -10.34 27.72
C VAL A 6 -5.65 -10.32 26.47
N LYS A 7 -4.36 -10.70 26.60
CA LYS A 7 -3.47 -10.79 25.44
C LYS A 7 -4.02 -11.70 24.34
N LYS A 8 -4.48 -12.91 24.71
CA LYS A 8 -5.11 -13.84 23.75
C LYS A 8 -6.36 -13.24 23.09
N ARG A 9 -7.15 -12.43 23.81
CA ARG A 9 -8.33 -11.76 23.26
C ARG A 9 -7.93 -10.66 22.28
N ILE A 10 -6.95 -9.82 22.63
CA ILE A 10 -6.38 -8.80 21.74
C ILE A 10 -5.85 -9.44 20.46
N ASP A 11 -5.05 -10.50 20.56
CA ASP A 11 -4.50 -11.22 19.39
C ASP A 11 -5.62 -11.79 18.50
N LYS A 12 -6.69 -12.33 19.11
CA LYS A 12 -7.84 -12.86 18.39
C LYS A 12 -8.64 -11.75 17.68
N LEU A 13 -8.92 -10.65 18.37
CA LEU A 13 -9.65 -9.51 17.82
C LEU A 13 -8.89 -8.89 16.65
N THR A 14 -7.59 -8.62 16.83
CA THR A 14 -6.71 -8.11 15.77
C THR A 14 -6.78 -9.00 14.54
N LYS A 15 -6.60 -10.32 14.70
CA LYS A 15 -6.69 -11.26 13.57
C LYS A 15 -8.05 -11.27 12.88
N GLN A 16 -9.15 -11.18 13.65
CA GLN A 16 -10.50 -11.14 13.09
C GLN A 16 -10.75 -9.86 12.31
N ILE A 17 -10.38 -8.71 12.88
CA ILE A 17 -10.51 -7.40 12.25
C ILE A 17 -9.68 -7.32 10.96
N ASP A 18 -8.44 -7.82 10.99
CA ASP A 18 -7.58 -7.85 9.79
C ASP A 18 -8.17 -8.72 8.67
N ASP A 19 -8.78 -9.87 9.01
CA ASP A 19 -9.43 -10.74 8.02
C ASP A 19 -10.69 -10.10 7.41
N LEU A 20 -11.51 -9.44 8.23
CA LEU A 20 -12.67 -8.68 7.78
C LEU A 20 -12.26 -7.51 6.88
N CYS A 21 -11.23 -6.76 7.27
CA CYS A 21 -10.64 -5.70 6.45
C CYS A 21 -10.14 -6.24 5.12
N TYR A 22 -9.46 -7.38 5.11
CA TYR A 22 -8.99 -8.01 3.88
C TYR A 22 -10.16 -8.38 2.95
N LYS A 23 -11.20 -8.99 3.49
CA LYS A 23 -12.41 -9.34 2.74
C LYS A 23 -13.11 -8.11 2.15
N TYR A 24 -13.26 -7.06 2.95
CA TYR A 24 -13.90 -5.82 2.52
C TYR A 24 -13.05 -5.06 1.48
N TYR A 25 -11.79 -4.74 1.81
CA TYR A 25 -10.97 -3.81 1.03
C TYR A 25 -10.14 -4.46 -0.07
N VAL A 26 -9.93 -5.78 -0.03
CA VAL A 26 -9.10 -6.48 -1.01
C VAL A 26 -9.91 -7.45 -1.86
N LEU A 27 -10.84 -8.19 -1.26
CA LEU A 27 -11.67 -9.15 -1.99
C LEU A 27 -12.99 -8.56 -2.52
N ASP A 28 -13.37 -7.35 -2.09
CA ASP A 28 -14.68 -6.74 -2.37
C ASP A 28 -15.84 -7.68 -2.00
N ALA A 29 -15.69 -8.42 -0.90
CA ALA A 29 -16.58 -9.48 -0.44
C ALA A 29 -16.83 -9.38 1.06
N PRO A 30 -17.53 -8.34 1.55
CA PRO A 30 -17.80 -8.16 2.97
C PRO A 30 -18.65 -9.31 3.53
N GLU A 31 -18.24 -9.87 4.67
CA GLU A 31 -18.95 -10.97 5.34
C GLU A 31 -19.83 -10.51 6.50
N VAL A 32 -19.62 -9.30 7.01
CA VAL A 32 -20.33 -8.75 8.17
C VAL A 32 -20.78 -7.33 7.88
N ASP A 33 -21.85 -6.92 8.55
CA ASP A 33 -22.31 -5.54 8.55
C ASP A 33 -21.34 -4.62 9.31
N ASP A 34 -21.35 -3.33 8.96
CA ASP A 34 -20.51 -2.30 9.58
C ASP A 34 -20.65 -2.26 11.11
N SER A 35 -21.85 -2.51 11.65
CA SER A 35 -22.11 -2.51 13.10
C SER A 35 -21.34 -3.59 13.87
N VAL A 36 -21.15 -4.76 13.24
CA VAL A 36 -20.38 -5.87 13.82
C VAL A 36 -18.90 -5.51 13.81
N TYR A 37 -18.41 -4.98 12.69
CA TYR A 37 -17.03 -4.51 12.58
C TYR A 37 -16.71 -3.41 13.60
N ASP A 38 -17.58 -2.41 13.73
CA ASP A 38 -17.42 -1.31 14.68
C ASP A 38 -17.40 -1.80 16.13
N SER A 39 -18.22 -2.81 16.46
CA SER A 39 -18.23 -3.43 17.78
C SER A 39 -16.91 -4.12 18.12
N LEU A 40 -16.30 -4.84 17.15
CA LEU A 40 -14.99 -5.48 17.33
C LEU A 40 -13.86 -4.45 17.50
N ILE A 41 -13.89 -3.37 16.70
CA ILE A 41 -12.94 -2.26 16.79
C ILE A 41 -13.04 -1.60 18.16
N GLN A 42 -14.26 -1.34 18.64
CA GLN A 42 -14.49 -0.70 19.93
C GLN A 42 -13.99 -1.58 21.08
N GLU A 43 -14.27 -2.89 21.05
CA GLU A 43 -13.76 -3.82 22.06
C GLU A 43 -12.22 -3.85 22.07
N LEU A 44 -11.58 -3.94 20.90
CA LEU A 44 -10.12 -3.94 20.81
C LEU A 44 -9.54 -2.63 21.37
N ARG A 45 -10.14 -1.48 21.03
CA ARG A 45 -9.71 -0.17 21.54
C ARG A 45 -9.82 -0.09 23.07
N GLU A 46 -10.91 -0.58 23.66
CA GLU A 46 -11.10 -0.58 25.11
C GLU A 46 -10.04 -1.43 25.82
N LEU A 47 -9.74 -2.61 25.28
CA LEU A 47 -8.70 -3.49 25.83
C LEU A 47 -7.31 -2.85 25.73
N GLU A 48 -6.98 -2.20 24.62
CA GLU A 48 -5.69 -1.52 24.47
C GLU A 48 -5.53 -0.30 25.36
N VAL A 49 -6.61 0.43 25.64
CA VAL A 49 -6.61 1.54 26.62
C VAL A 49 -6.42 1.02 28.05
N GLN A 50 -7.09 -0.08 28.41
CA GLN A 50 -6.97 -0.68 29.74
C GLN A 50 -5.63 -1.38 29.96
N TYR A 51 -5.00 -1.91 28.91
CA TYR A 51 -3.73 -2.64 28.97
C TYR A 51 -2.72 -2.11 27.93
N PRO A 52 -2.18 -0.89 28.13
CA PRO A 52 -1.26 -0.27 27.16
C PRO A 52 -0.02 -1.11 26.83
N ASP A 53 0.50 -1.87 27.80
CA ASP A 53 1.66 -2.75 27.60
C ASP A 53 1.42 -3.89 26.59
N LEU A 54 0.15 -4.23 26.33
CA LEU A 54 -0.25 -5.31 25.44
C LEU A 54 -0.58 -4.82 24.02
N LYS A 55 -0.58 -3.50 23.82
CA LYS A 55 -0.90 -2.86 22.55
C LYS A 55 0.17 -3.16 21.50
N SER A 56 -0.26 -3.56 20.31
CA SER A 56 0.64 -3.78 19.17
C SER A 56 0.94 -2.47 18.45
N SER A 57 2.19 -2.27 18.01
CA SER A 57 2.59 -1.16 17.13
C SER A 57 1.95 -1.23 15.73
N HIS A 58 1.27 -2.33 15.42
CA HIS A 58 0.58 -2.60 14.16
C HIS A 58 -0.90 -2.90 14.40
N SER A 59 -1.47 -2.40 15.50
CA SER A 59 -2.87 -2.59 15.79
C SER A 59 -3.75 -1.97 14.70
N PRO A 60 -4.81 -2.67 14.23
CA PRO A 60 -5.72 -2.14 13.22
C PRO A 60 -6.50 -0.90 13.70
N VAL A 61 -6.62 -0.68 15.02
CA VAL A 61 -7.31 0.51 15.57
C VAL A 61 -6.49 1.79 15.45
N ASP A 62 -5.17 1.71 15.28
CA ASP A 62 -4.27 2.87 15.15
C ASP A 62 -3.65 3.03 13.76
N ARG A 63 -4.38 2.57 12.73
CA ARG A 63 -4.00 2.84 11.33
C ARG A 63 -3.85 4.32 11.04
N ILE A 64 -4.70 5.13 11.66
CA ILE A 64 -4.60 6.58 11.67
C ILE A 64 -3.58 6.90 12.76
N GLY A 65 -2.34 7.18 12.36
CA GLY A 65 -1.20 7.39 13.27
C GLY A 65 -1.36 8.55 14.26
N GLY A 66 -0.25 8.94 14.87
CA GLY A 66 -0.19 9.98 15.91
C GLY A 66 -0.16 11.42 15.37
N GLU A 67 0.59 12.28 16.04
CA GLU A 67 0.74 13.69 15.69
C GLU A 67 1.31 13.91 14.27
N PRO A 68 1.05 15.08 13.65
CA PRO A 68 1.62 15.43 12.36
C PRO A 68 3.15 15.33 12.36
N LEU A 69 3.71 14.88 11.23
CA LEU A 69 5.16 14.84 11.03
C LEU A 69 5.70 16.27 10.85
N ASP A 70 6.88 16.57 11.41
CA ASP A 70 7.56 17.85 11.14
C ASP A 70 8.01 17.95 9.68
N ARG A 71 8.49 16.84 9.13
CA ARG A 71 8.98 16.71 7.75
C ARG A 71 9.08 15.24 7.33
N PHE A 72 9.10 15.00 6.03
CA PHE A 72 9.46 13.69 5.48
C PHE A 72 10.97 13.48 5.51
N ILE A 73 11.37 12.25 5.87
CA ILE A 73 12.77 11.82 5.88
C ILE A 73 13.06 11.11 4.56
N LYS A 74 14.23 11.36 3.97
CA LYS A 74 14.67 10.66 2.76
C LYS A 74 15.00 9.21 3.06
N VAL A 75 14.67 8.32 2.13
CA VAL A 75 14.95 6.88 2.21
C VAL A 75 15.66 6.46 0.94
N GLU A 76 16.79 5.77 1.08
CA GLU A 76 17.45 5.11 -0.05
C GLU A 76 16.77 3.77 -0.31
N HIS A 77 16.40 3.53 -1.57
CA HIS A 77 15.80 2.27 -1.98
C HIS A 77 16.86 1.18 -2.08
N GLN A 78 16.58 -0.01 -1.52
CA GLN A 78 17.48 -1.16 -1.64
C GLN A 78 17.65 -1.60 -3.10
N THR A 79 16.56 -1.52 -3.88
CA THR A 79 16.55 -1.83 -5.30
C THR A 79 16.17 -0.59 -6.08
N ARG A 80 16.83 -0.34 -7.22
CA ARG A 80 16.54 0.83 -8.05
C ARG A 80 15.10 0.76 -8.59
N GLN A 81 14.35 1.84 -8.43
CA GLN A 81 12.97 1.96 -8.89
C GLN A 81 12.92 2.46 -10.33
N TRP A 82 12.91 1.51 -11.28
CA TRP A 82 12.89 1.79 -12.71
C TRP A 82 11.57 2.44 -13.16
N SER A 83 11.67 3.23 -14.22
CA SER A 83 10.54 3.62 -15.07
C SER A 83 10.46 2.68 -16.26
N MET A 84 9.27 2.49 -16.81
CA MET A 84 9.07 1.75 -18.05
C MET A 84 9.24 2.67 -19.25
N GLN A 85 9.55 2.08 -20.41
CA GLN A 85 9.49 2.78 -21.69
C GLN A 85 8.04 2.85 -22.14
N ASP A 86 7.63 3.98 -22.69
CA ASP A 86 6.30 4.15 -23.25
C ASP A 86 6.28 3.68 -24.72
N ALA A 87 5.13 3.16 -25.15
CA ALA A 87 4.81 2.87 -26.55
C ALA A 87 3.39 3.37 -26.83
N PHE A 88 3.23 4.18 -27.87
CA PHE A 88 1.98 4.83 -28.25
C PHE A 88 1.36 4.22 -29.52
N THR A 89 2.12 3.41 -30.25
CA THR A 89 1.67 2.78 -31.49
C THR A 89 1.96 1.27 -31.51
N LEU A 90 1.19 0.51 -32.28
CA LEU A 90 1.45 -0.92 -32.49
C LEU A 90 2.81 -1.18 -33.15
N ALA A 91 3.30 -0.24 -33.97
CA ALA A 91 4.61 -0.31 -34.58
C ALA A 91 5.72 -0.25 -33.52
N GLU A 92 5.65 0.69 -32.58
CA GLU A 92 6.60 0.79 -31.46
C GLU A 92 6.62 -0.47 -30.59
N VAL A 93 5.44 -1.07 -30.31
CA VAL A 93 5.37 -2.34 -29.57
C VAL A 93 6.04 -3.47 -30.34
N LYS A 94 5.85 -3.53 -31.66
CA LYS A 94 6.48 -4.54 -32.53
C LYS A 94 8.00 -4.36 -32.56
N GLU A 95 8.49 -3.13 -32.70
CA GLU A 95 9.93 -2.82 -32.67
C GLU A 95 10.58 -3.21 -31.34
N TRP A 96 9.89 -2.96 -30.22
CA TRP A 96 10.31 -3.39 -28.90
C TRP A 96 10.41 -4.92 -28.80
N GLN A 97 9.40 -5.65 -29.29
CA GLN A 97 9.41 -7.11 -29.33
C GLN A 97 10.55 -7.65 -30.21
N GLU A 98 10.78 -7.06 -31.39
CA GLU A 98 11.88 -7.45 -32.28
C GLU A 98 13.25 -7.17 -31.66
N LYS A 99 13.39 -6.09 -30.88
CA LYS A 99 14.60 -5.80 -30.10
C LYS A 99 14.82 -6.85 -29.01
N LEU A 100 13.77 -7.25 -28.29
CA LEU A 100 13.86 -8.32 -27.28
C LEU A 100 14.25 -9.66 -27.90
N GLN A 101 13.63 -10.04 -29.03
CA GLN A 101 13.97 -11.28 -29.71
C GLN A 101 15.45 -11.32 -30.12
N ARG A 102 15.97 -10.23 -30.70
CA ARG A 102 17.39 -10.11 -31.05
C ARG A 102 18.32 -10.28 -29.83
N LEU A 103 17.92 -9.81 -28.65
CA LEU A 103 18.69 -9.99 -27.42
C LEU A 103 18.67 -11.46 -26.96
N LEU A 104 17.51 -12.13 -27.03
CA LEU A 104 17.40 -13.54 -26.67
C LEU A 104 18.18 -14.45 -27.62
N ASP A 105 18.14 -14.16 -28.93
CA ASP A 105 18.88 -14.89 -29.95
C ASP A 105 20.39 -14.81 -29.68
N LYS A 106 20.87 -13.60 -29.30
CA LYS A 106 22.26 -13.38 -28.92
C LYS A 106 22.66 -14.20 -27.68
N GLU A 107 21.77 -14.33 -26.70
CA GLU A 107 21.95 -15.15 -25.50
C GLU A 107 21.61 -16.64 -25.73
N LYS A 108 21.27 -17.04 -26.96
CA LYS A 108 20.90 -18.42 -27.36
C LYS A 108 19.71 -19.00 -26.58
N ILE A 109 18.79 -18.14 -26.16
CA ILE A 109 17.57 -18.54 -25.46
C ILE A 109 16.48 -18.83 -26.50
N THR A 110 16.09 -20.11 -26.64
CA THR A 110 15.13 -20.58 -27.65
C THR A 110 13.69 -20.69 -27.16
N LYS A 111 13.40 -20.22 -25.94
CA LYS A 111 12.04 -20.22 -25.40
C LYS A 111 11.16 -19.20 -26.11
N LYS A 112 9.91 -19.59 -26.38
CA LYS A 112 8.87 -18.67 -26.82
C LYS A 112 8.60 -17.65 -25.71
N LEU A 113 8.47 -16.38 -26.09
CA LEU A 113 8.09 -15.31 -25.18
C LEU A 113 6.58 -15.33 -24.95
N ASP A 114 6.21 -15.40 -23.67
CA ASP A 114 4.86 -15.11 -23.19
C ASP A 114 4.86 -13.74 -22.51
N TYR A 115 3.73 -13.04 -22.56
CA TYR A 115 3.58 -11.70 -22.00
C TYR A 115 2.46 -11.68 -20.95
N LEU A 116 2.75 -11.04 -19.83
CA LEU A 116 1.74 -10.61 -18.87
C LEU A 116 1.36 -9.17 -19.20
N VAL A 117 0.08 -8.91 -19.39
CA VAL A 117 -0.44 -7.58 -19.68
C VAL A 117 -1.31 -7.13 -18.50
N GLU A 118 -0.96 -5.99 -17.92
CA GLU A 118 -1.65 -5.41 -16.79
C GLU A 118 -2.08 -3.98 -17.09
N LEU A 119 -3.13 -3.51 -16.40
CA LEU A 119 -3.54 -2.12 -16.50
C LEU A 119 -2.54 -1.23 -15.76
N LYS A 120 -2.05 -0.19 -16.45
CA LYS A 120 -1.20 0.82 -15.82
C LYS A 120 -2.05 1.77 -14.98
N ILE A 121 -2.04 1.58 -13.66
CA ILE A 121 -2.73 2.45 -12.71
C ILE A 121 -2.07 3.83 -12.68
N ASP A 122 -2.87 4.89 -12.79
CA ASP A 122 -2.40 6.28 -12.72
C ASP A 122 -2.49 6.81 -11.28
N GLY A 123 -1.41 6.62 -10.52
CA GLY A 123 -1.34 7.00 -9.11
C GLY A 123 0.06 7.47 -8.70
N LEU A 124 0.41 7.17 -7.46
CA LEU A 124 1.76 7.35 -6.94
C LEU A 124 2.39 5.98 -6.67
N LYS A 125 3.50 5.68 -7.35
CA LYS A 125 4.30 4.49 -7.05
C LYS A 125 4.77 4.49 -5.59
N ILE A 126 4.46 3.40 -4.90
CA ILE A 126 4.83 3.12 -3.52
C ILE A 126 5.73 1.89 -3.44
N VAL A 127 6.63 1.90 -2.47
CA VAL A 127 7.52 0.79 -2.11
C VAL A 127 7.22 0.42 -0.67
N LEU A 128 6.89 -0.84 -0.40
CA LEU A 128 6.54 -1.34 0.92
C LEU A 128 7.54 -2.42 1.34
N THR A 129 8.21 -2.19 2.46
CA THR A 129 9.16 -3.12 3.05
C THR A 129 8.52 -3.78 4.26
N TYR A 130 8.47 -5.11 4.21
CA TYR A 130 8.02 -5.97 5.29
C TYR A 130 9.18 -6.76 5.86
N GLU A 131 9.26 -6.84 7.18
CA GLU A 131 10.20 -7.70 7.91
C GLU A 131 9.43 -8.66 8.78
N LYS A 132 9.70 -9.97 8.65
CA LYS A 132 8.95 -11.04 9.34
C LYS A 132 7.43 -10.87 9.19
N GLY A 133 7.00 -10.40 8.01
CA GLY A 133 5.61 -10.13 7.66
C GLY A 133 5.07 -8.80 8.15
N VAL A 134 5.81 -7.99 8.89
CA VAL A 134 5.34 -6.74 9.49
C VAL A 134 5.77 -5.54 8.64
N LEU A 135 4.85 -4.63 8.32
CA LEU A 135 5.17 -3.41 7.56
C LEU A 135 6.06 -2.48 8.41
N VAL A 136 7.33 -2.39 8.04
CA VAL A 136 8.33 -1.56 8.73
C VAL A 136 8.61 -0.24 8.03
N GLN A 137 8.46 -0.19 6.70
CA GLN A 137 8.72 1.03 5.93
C GLN A 137 7.85 1.11 4.68
N GLY A 138 7.27 2.28 4.46
CA GLY A 138 6.62 2.68 3.22
C GLY A 138 7.32 3.91 2.63
N ALA A 139 7.66 3.87 1.35
CA ALA A 139 8.39 4.93 0.68
C ALA A 139 7.76 5.33 -0.66
N THR A 140 7.91 6.61 -1.03
CA THR A 140 7.60 7.08 -2.39
C THR A 140 8.73 6.69 -3.34
N ARG A 141 8.46 6.63 -4.65
CA ARG A 141 9.52 6.38 -5.65
C ARG A 141 10.64 7.43 -5.62
N GLY A 142 10.29 8.71 -5.52
CA GLY A 142 11.22 9.83 -5.72
C GLY A 142 11.93 9.79 -7.07
N ASP A 143 13.26 9.97 -7.07
CA ASP A 143 14.09 9.90 -8.29
C ASP A 143 14.39 8.45 -8.75
N GLY A 144 13.95 7.49 -7.95
CA GLY A 144 14.10 6.05 -8.15
C GLY A 144 15.33 5.44 -7.47
N LYS A 145 16.21 6.26 -6.88
CA LYS A 145 17.22 5.84 -5.91
C LYS A 145 16.84 6.28 -4.49
N ILE A 146 16.34 7.50 -4.34
CA ILE A 146 15.95 8.10 -3.08
C ILE A 146 14.47 8.51 -3.14
N GLY A 147 13.71 8.01 -2.18
CA GLY A 147 12.32 8.35 -1.92
C GLY A 147 12.12 9.14 -0.62
N GLU A 148 10.86 9.30 -0.24
CA GLU A 148 10.44 9.88 1.04
C GLU A 148 9.77 8.79 1.89
N ASN A 149 10.11 8.72 3.18
CA ASN A 149 9.42 7.86 4.13
C ASN A 149 8.01 8.39 4.35
N VAL A 150 7.02 7.64 3.89
CA VAL A 150 5.58 7.95 4.00
C VAL A 150 4.84 6.82 4.72
N THR A 151 5.54 6.10 5.60
CA THR A 151 5.01 4.91 6.30
C THR A 151 3.72 5.23 7.05
N ALA A 152 3.69 6.35 7.78
CA ALA A 152 2.51 6.76 8.55
C ALA A 152 1.29 6.99 7.64
N GLN A 153 1.50 7.58 6.47
CA GLN A 153 0.45 7.85 5.49
C GLN A 153 -0.03 6.56 4.82
N LEU A 154 0.88 5.65 4.44
CA LEU A 154 0.51 4.38 3.81
C LEU A 154 -0.20 3.42 4.78
N LYS A 155 0.11 3.47 6.09
CA LYS A 155 -0.64 2.72 7.11
C LYS A 155 -2.14 3.08 7.17
N THR A 156 -2.51 4.28 6.70
CA THR A 156 -3.92 4.71 6.65
C THR A 156 -4.71 4.07 5.51
N ILE A 157 -4.04 3.50 4.50
CA ILE A 157 -4.65 2.85 3.35
C ILE A 157 -5.10 1.45 3.75
N GLN A 158 -6.41 1.21 3.72
CA GLN A 158 -6.98 0.02 4.35
C GLN A 158 -6.61 -1.29 3.63
N SER A 159 -6.42 -1.23 2.31
CA SER A 159 -5.98 -2.37 1.49
C SER A 159 -4.51 -2.74 1.68
N ILE A 160 -3.70 -1.90 2.33
CA ILE A 160 -2.29 -2.23 2.65
C ILE A 160 -2.26 -3.01 3.97
N PRO A 161 -1.92 -4.32 3.96
CA PRO A 161 -1.85 -5.09 5.19
C PRO A 161 -0.72 -4.56 6.07
N LEU A 162 -1.00 -4.34 7.37
CA LEU A 162 0.05 -4.00 8.34
C LEU A 162 0.91 -5.22 8.69
N VAL A 163 0.30 -6.40 8.65
CA VAL A 163 0.94 -7.70 8.87
C VAL A 163 0.49 -8.65 7.76
N LEU A 164 1.44 -9.31 7.11
CA LEU A 164 1.21 -10.33 6.10
C LEU A 164 0.80 -11.66 6.74
N LYS A 165 0.09 -12.50 5.98
CA LYS A 165 -0.29 -13.86 6.41
C LYS A 165 0.90 -14.79 6.67
N LYS A 166 2.08 -14.46 6.11
CA LYS A 166 3.32 -15.20 6.28
C LYS A 166 4.41 -14.26 6.80
N PRO A 167 5.30 -14.73 7.70
CA PRO A 167 6.36 -13.91 8.27
C PRO A 167 7.55 -13.77 7.31
N LEU A 168 7.34 -13.10 6.17
CA LEU A 168 8.33 -12.94 5.11
C LEU A 168 9.11 -11.62 5.26
N ASN A 169 10.38 -11.63 4.86
CA ASN A 169 11.10 -10.40 4.54
C ASN A 169 10.93 -10.14 3.04
N ILE A 170 10.21 -9.08 2.69
CA ILE A 170 9.83 -8.81 1.31
C ILE A 170 9.71 -7.30 1.06
N ILE A 171 10.17 -6.87 -0.11
CA ILE A 171 9.92 -5.55 -0.65
C ILE A 171 9.00 -5.71 -1.84
N VAL A 172 7.83 -5.09 -1.75
CA VAL A 172 6.84 -5.07 -2.84
C VAL A 172 6.65 -3.66 -3.36
N ILE A 173 6.32 -3.58 -4.64
CA ILE A 173 6.02 -2.33 -5.33
C ILE A 173 4.61 -2.33 -5.85
N GLY A 174 4.02 -1.14 -5.80
CA GLY A 174 2.64 -0.94 -6.22
C GLY A 174 2.34 0.51 -6.51
N GLU A 175 1.07 0.78 -6.70
CA GLU A 175 0.53 2.12 -6.90
C GLU A 175 -0.48 2.43 -5.82
N ALA A 176 -0.33 3.59 -5.15
CA ALA A 176 -1.40 4.18 -4.37
C ALA A 176 -2.20 5.14 -5.25
N TRP A 177 -3.51 4.97 -5.30
CA TRP A 177 -4.36 5.70 -6.24
C TRP A 177 -5.63 6.22 -5.57
N LEU A 178 -6.29 7.14 -6.27
CA LEU A 178 -7.50 7.81 -5.80
C LEU A 178 -8.63 7.61 -6.80
N ASN A 179 -9.75 7.05 -6.33
CA ASN A 179 -10.96 6.91 -7.14
C ASN A 179 -11.48 8.28 -7.60
N LYS A 180 -11.89 8.37 -8.87
CA LYS A 180 -12.44 9.59 -9.49
C LYS A 180 -13.59 10.20 -8.68
N LYS A 181 -14.43 9.38 -8.04
CA LYS A 181 -15.53 9.85 -7.17
C LYS A 181 -15.00 10.68 -5.98
N TYR A 182 -13.90 10.24 -5.36
CA TYR A 182 -13.27 10.98 -4.26
C TYR A 182 -12.52 12.21 -4.73
N LEU A 183 -11.90 12.18 -5.92
CA LEU A 183 -11.31 13.37 -6.53
C LEU A 183 -12.33 14.51 -6.66
N VAL A 184 -13.53 14.22 -7.16
CA VAL A 184 -14.62 15.21 -7.29
C VAL A 184 -14.99 15.78 -5.92
N LYS A 185 -15.09 14.95 -4.89
CA LYS A 185 -15.39 15.40 -3.52
C LYS A 185 -14.29 16.31 -2.97
N ILE A 186 -13.04 15.88 -3.09
CA ILE A 186 -11.87 16.65 -2.61
C ILE A 186 -11.78 18.00 -3.32
N ASN A 187 -11.98 18.04 -4.64
CA ASN A 187 -11.94 19.30 -5.39
C ASN A 187 -13.07 20.25 -4.99
N LYS A 188 -14.28 19.75 -4.70
CA LYS A 188 -15.36 20.58 -4.16
C LYS A 188 -14.98 21.22 -2.82
N ASP A 189 -14.38 20.46 -1.91
CA ASP A 189 -13.97 20.97 -0.61
C ASP A 189 -12.82 21.98 -0.72
N ARG A 190 -11.85 21.73 -1.62
CA ARG A 190 -10.74 22.66 -1.92
C ARG A 190 -11.24 23.99 -2.48
N ILE A 191 -12.15 23.96 -3.44
CA ILE A 191 -12.73 25.18 -4.04
C ILE A 191 -13.47 26.00 -2.97
N ARG A 192 -14.24 25.36 -2.09
CA ARG A 192 -14.90 26.04 -0.95
C ARG A 192 -13.90 26.71 -0.01
N GLN A 193 -12.71 26.15 0.12
CA GLN A 193 -11.61 26.68 0.95
C GLN A 193 -10.72 27.68 0.18
N GLY A 194 -11.08 28.06 -1.06
CA GLY A 194 -10.28 28.97 -1.88
C GLY A 194 -8.97 28.37 -2.38
N GLN A 195 -8.85 27.05 -2.41
CA GLN A 195 -7.67 26.33 -2.89
C GLN A 195 -7.87 25.83 -4.32
N GLU A 196 -6.78 25.80 -5.10
CA GLU A 196 -6.78 25.23 -6.44
C GLU A 196 -7.17 23.75 -6.44
N PRO A 197 -8.10 23.30 -7.29
CA PRO A 197 -8.45 21.89 -7.41
C PRO A 197 -7.28 21.08 -7.98
N PHE A 198 -7.23 19.80 -7.64
CA PHE A 198 -6.28 18.87 -8.28
C PHE A 198 -6.68 18.62 -9.73
N ALA A 199 -5.70 18.67 -10.64
CA ALA A 199 -5.90 18.43 -12.07
C ALA A 199 -6.34 16.99 -12.39
N ASN A 200 -5.86 15.99 -11.65
CA ASN A 200 -6.15 14.57 -11.89
C ASN A 200 -6.01 13.73 -10.60
N SER A 201 -6.46 12.48 -10.66
CA SER A 201 -6.41 11.53 -9.52
C SER A 201 -4.99 11.29 -9.03
N ARG A 202 -4.01 11.22 -9.93
CA ARG A 202 -2.60 11.03 -9.59
C ARG A 202 -2.05 12.17 -8.72
N ASN A 203 -2.28 13.41 -9.13
CA ASN A 203 -1.85 14.60 -8.37
C ASN A 203 -2.54 14.66 -7.01
N ALA A 204 -3.83 14.29 -6.95
CA ALA A 204 -4.55 14.22 -5.69
C ALA A 204 -4.03 13.11 -4.78
N ALA A 205 -3.72 11.91 -5.31
CA ALA A 205 -3.12 10.81 -4.54
C ALA A 205 -1.74 11.19 -4.02
N ALA A 206 -0.87 11.74 -4.88
CA ALA A 206 0.46 12.20 -4.50
C ALA A 206 0.41 13.31 -3.44
N GLY A 207 -0.45 14.31 -3.63
CA GLY A 207 -0.65 15.39 -2.66
C GLY A 207 -1.24 14.90 -1.33
N SER A 208 -2.05 13.83 -1.36
CA SER A 208 -2.64 13.23 -0.17
C SER A 208 -1.62 12.41 0.64
N ILE A 209 -0.73 11.67 -0.02
CA ILE A 209 0.35 10.90 0.63
C ILE A 209 1.43 11.84 1.18
N ARG A 210 1.60 13.02 0.58
CA ARG A 210 2.55 14.05 1.04
C ARG A 210 1.95 15.02 2.06
N GLN A 211 0.86 14.65 2.73
CA GLN A 211 0.37 15.39 3.89
C GLN A 211 1.17 14.99 5.12
N LEU A 212 1.71 15.99 5.82
CA LEU A 212 2.46 15.79 7.05
C LEU A 212 1.59 15.16 8.15
N ASP A 213 0.31 15.52 8.20
CA ASP A 213 -0.68 14.89 9.06
C ASP A 213 -1.32 13.66 8.38
N PRO A 214 -1.08 12.43 8.87
CA PRO A 214 -1.69 11.21 8.34
C PRO A 214 -3.21 11.20 8.43
N LYS A 215 -3.82 11.95 9.37
CA LYS A 215 -5.28 12.06 9.49
C LYS A 215 -5.89 12.67 8.23
N VAL A 216 -5.18 13.63 7.61
CA VAL A 216 -5.61 14.19 6.33
C VAL A 216 -5.58 13.11 5.25
N THR A 217 -4.50 12.31 5.16
CA THR A 217 -4.41 11.19 4.20
C THR A 217 -5.54 10.17 4.39
N ALA A 218 -5.83 9.79 5.63
CA ALA A 218 -6.87 8.81 5.96
C ALA A 218 -8.26 9.25 5.45
N GLN A 219 -8.58 10.55 5.53
CA GLN A 219 -9.83 11.10 5.03
C GLN A 219 -9.98 11.03 3.51
N ARG A 220 -8.87 10.91 2.77
CA ARG A 220 -8.87 10.88 1.30
C ARG A 220 -9.28 9.54 0.72
N ARG A 221 -9.37 8.48 1.55
CA ARG A 221 -9.81 7.13 1.15
C ARG A 221 -9.03 6.64 -0.09
N LEU A 222 -7.71 6.73 0.00
CA LEU A 222 -6.82 6.15 -1.01
C LEU A 222 -6.93 4.63 -0.98
N ASP A 223 -6.58 4.03 -2.11
CA ASP A 223 -6.47 2.59 -2.27
C ASP A 223 -5.11 2.23 -2.87
N SER A 224 -4.77 0.95 -2.90
CA SER A 224 -3.48 0.45 -3.37
C SER A 224 -3.62 -0.75 -4.29
N TYR A 225 -2.67 -0.90 -5.21
CA TYR A 225 -2.56 -2.08 -6.07
C TYR A 225 -1.09 -2.50 -6.13
N ILE A 226 -0.78 -3.73 -5.70
CA ILE A 226 0.59 -4.27 -5.67
C ILE A 226 0.78 -5.15 -6.91
N TYR A 227 1.81 -4.85 -7.70
CA TYR A 227 2.05 -5.51 -9.00
C TYR A 227 3.45 -6.12 -9.12
N GLY A 228 4.35 -5.87 -8.15
CA GLY A 228 5.73 -6.35 -8.26
C GLY A 228 6.36 -6.68 -6.92
N ILE A 229 7.35 -7.57 -6.99
CA ILE A 229 8.24 -7.93 -5.89
C ILE A 229 9.65 -7.49 -6.30
N ASP A 230 10.23 -6.56 -5.55
CA ASP A 230 11.59 -6.06 -5.80
C ASP A 230 12.64 -6.90 -5.09
N LEU A 231 12.30 -7.41 -3.90
CA LEU A 231 13.17 -8.26 -3.11
C LEU A 231 12.33 -9.22 -2.31
N LEU A 232 12.77 -10.46 -2.25
CA LEU A 232 12.18 -11.50 -1.43
C LEU A 232 13.33 -12.33 -0.89
N ASP A 233 13.45 -12.43 0.43
CA ASP A 233 14.41 -13.36 1.02
C ASP A 233 14.05 -14.80 0.60
N ASN A 234 15.08 -15.60 0.30
CA ASN A 234 15.10 -16.94 -0.32
C ASN A 234 14.23 -18.07 0.29
N GLN A 235 13.11 -17.77 0.96
CA GLN A 235 12.05 -18.74 1.17
C GLN A 235 11.33 -18.94 -0.17
N ALA A 236 11.49 -20.12 -0.77
CA ALA A 236 10.82 -20.52 -1.99
C ALA A 236 9.31 -20.25 -1.90
N ILE A 237 8.87 -19.12 -2.46
CA ILE A 237 7.44 -18.88 -2.68
C ILE A 237 7.08 -19.70 -3.91
N LYS A 238 6.28 -20.74 -3.71
CA LYS A 238 5.57 -21.37 -4.82
C LYS A 238 4.63 -20.31 -5.41
N THR A 239 4.95 -19.82 -6.60
CA THR A 239 3.97 -19.14 -7.44
C THR A 239 2.86 -20.14 -7.79
N GLN A 240 1.64 -19.65 -7.98
CA GLN A 240 0.49 -20.48 -8.34
C GLN A 240 0.74 -21.24 -9.64
#